data_AF-A0A382ZZU2-F1
#
_entry.id   AF-A0A382ZZU2-F1
#
_cell.length_a   1.000
_cell.length_b   1.000
_cell.length_c   1.000
_cell.angle_alpha   90.00
_cell.angle_beta   90.00
_cell.angle_gamma   90.00
#
_symmetry.space_group_name_H-M   'P 1'
#
loop_
_entity.id
_entity.type
_entity.pdbx_description
1 polymer ?
#
loop_
_entity_poly.entity_id
_entity_poly.type
_entity_poly.pdbx_seq_one_letter_code
_entity_poly.pdbx_strand_id
1 'polypeptide(L)'
;MVYKYTIKHIHPHPSNGVAKPVPRMTTAPGRRALILVSLMILASWAPLAALPTATAHAGIVAQWGSEGSNDTGWLTMEATGANAAAGQMAMNNLMLDFAPGAEIENLTFEIRVNGSNGTWIEEPQMFLPDGPASILDWRGLGSLGQQNDLMNGDPHIGRLSPNSDVNAGWVLPGGSTITDVVIEALRPADTFVSTYRVDIDVRDTVIHPDDGRLYVALDNAVIQVDANNDPQMI
;
A
#
# COMPACT_ATOMS: atom_id res chain seq x y z
N MET A 1 -40.78 -8.08 -23.59
CA MET A 1 -41.59 -7.24 -24.49
C MET A 1 -41.61 -7.95 -25.84
N VAL A 2 -42.77 -8.43 -26.29
CA VAL A 2 -42.89 -9.37 -27.42
C VAL A 2 -43.69 -8.69 -28.53
N TYR A 3 -43.14 -8.66 -29.74
CA TYR A 3 -43.81 -8.08 -30.90
C TYR A 3 -44.37 -9.19 -31.80
N LYS A 4 -45.63 -9.02 -32.22
CA LYS A 4 -46.33 -9.89 -33.17
C LYS A 4 -46.58 -9.07 -34.44
N TYR A 5 -46.09 -9.54 -35.58
CA TYR A 5 -46.44 -8.98 -36.89
C TYR A 5 -47.14 -10.04 -37.74
N THR A 6 -48.17 -9.61 -38.46
CA THR A 6 -48.94 -10.43 -39.40
C THR A 6 -48.78 -9.85 -40.79
N ILE A 7 -48.22 -10.64 -41.70
CA ILE A 7 -48.08 -10.31 -43.11
C ILE A 7 -49.28 -10.92 -43.85
N LYS A 8 -50.12 -10.09 -44.48
CA LYS A 8 -51.16 -10.56 -45.40
C LYS A 8 -50.57 -10.66 -46.80
N HIS A 9 -50.50 -11.88 -47.32
CA HIS A 9 -50.28 -12.15 -48.74
C HIS A 9 -51.51 -11.70 -49.54
N ILE A 10 -51.31 -10.92 -50.61
CA ILE A 10 -52.33 -10.60 -51.60
C ILE A 10 -52.02 -11.44 -52.85
N HIS A 11 -52.92 -12.36 -53.20
CA HIS A 11 -52.91 -13.03 -54.50
C HIS A 11 -53.52 -12.11 -55.56
N PRO A 12 -53.06 -12.17 -56.82
CA PRO A 12 -53.53 -11.31 -57.88
C PRO A 12 -54.84 -11.81 -58.47
N HIS A 13 -55.75 -10.90 -58.81
CA HIS A 13 -56.85 -11.19 -59.74
C HIS A 13 -56.74 -10.26 -60.96
N PRO A 14 -56.97 -10.77 -62.19
CA PRO A 14 -56.77 -10.05 -63.42
C PRO A 14 -58.04 -9.32 -63.85
N SER A 15 -57.90 -8.18 -64.53
CA SER A 15 -58.77 -7.81 -65.65
C SER A 15 -58.29 -6.55 -66.36
N ASN A 16 -57.98 -6.74 -67.64
CA ASN A 16 -58.50 -6.01 -68.80
C ASN A 16 -58.73 -4.51 -68.66
N GLY A 17 -57.94 -3.72 -69.40
CA GLY A 17 -58.33 -2.34 -69.70
C GLY A 17 -57.28 -1.48 -70.38
N VAL A 18 -57.30 -1.49 -71.71
CA VAL A 18 -57.03 -0.35 -72.61
C VAL A 18 -55.63 0.29 -72.55
N ALA A 19 -54.85 0.04 -73.61
CA ALA A 19 -53.62 0.77 -73.90
C ALA A 19 -53.89 2.27 -74.09
N LYS A 20 -53.27 3.11 -73.25
CA LYS A 20 -53.09 4.55 -73.50
C LYS A 20 -51.69 4.77 -74.10
N PRO A 21 -51.53 5.53 -75.19
CA PRO A 21 -50.22 5.83 -75.74
C PRO A 21 -49.43 6.72 -74.78
N VAL A 22 -48.24 6.25 -74.40
CA VAL A 22 -47.27 7.01 -73.60
C VAL A 22 -46.65 8.09 -74.50
N PRO A 23 -46.60 9.37 -74.09
CA PRO A 23 -45.93 10.40 -74.87
C PRO A 23 -44.43 10.09 -74.94
N ARG A 24 -43.90 10.08 -76.17
CA ARG A 24 -42.47 9.90 -76.44
C ARG A 24 -41.72 11.11 -75.89
N MET A 25 -41.21 11.01 -74.67
CA MET A 25 -40.34 12.03 -74.09
C MET A 25 -38.97 11.92 -74.78
N THR A 26 -38.80 12.64 -75.88
CA THR A 26 -37.52 12.84 -76.55
C THR A 26 -36.64 13.74 -75.69
N THR A 27 -36.03 13.19 -74.65
CA THR A 27 -34.84 13.81 -74.05
C THR A 27 -33.62 13.21 -74.75
N ALA A 28 -32.85 14.08 -75.41
CA ALA A 28 -31.65 13.70 -76.15
C ALA A 28 -30.73 12.76 -75.34
N PRO A 29 -30.29 11.62 -75.89
CA PRO A 29 -29.51 10.60 -75.17
C PRO A 29 -28.19 11.15 -74.63
N GLY A 30 -27.62 12.18 -75.27
CA GLY A 30 -26.38 12.81 -74.84
C GLY A 30 -26.45 13.48 -73.47
N ARG A 31 -27.60 14.09 -73.09
CA ARG A 31 -27.72 14.78 -71.80
C ARG A 31 -27.82 13.79 -70.63
N ARG A 32 -28.48 12.65 -70.84
CA ARG A 32 -28.55 11.56 -69.85
C ARG A 32 -27.21 10.86 -69.70
N ALA A 33 -26.49 10.63 -70.82
CA ALA A 33 -25.17 10.04 -70.80
C ALA A 33 -24.15 10.92 -70.06
N LEU A 34 -24.15 12.24 -70.27
CA LEU A 34 -23.26 13.17 -69.57
C LEU A 34 -23.52 13.20 -68.06
N ILE A 35 -24.79 13.13 -67.64
CA ILE A 35 -25.16 13.06 -66.22
C ILE A 35 -24.67 11.74 -65.60
N LEU A 36 -24.85 10.62 -66.31
CA LEU A 36 -24.37 9.31 -65.86
C LEU A 36 -22.84 9.25 -65.75
N VAL A 37 -22.12 9.79 -66.73
CA VAL A 37 -20.65 9.86 -66.70
C VAL A 37 -20.16 10.76 -65.57
N SER A 38 -20.78 11.93 -65.37
CA SER A 38 -20.44 12.78 -64.22
C SER A 38 -20.72 12.08 -62.88
N LEU A 39 -21.84 11.37 -62.76
CA LEU A 39 -22.16 10.60 -61.57
C LEU A 39 -21.14 9.49 -61.31
N MET A 40 -20.68 8.79 -62.36
CA MET A 40 -19.68 7.73 -62.26
C MET A 40 -18.31 8.28 -61.85
N ILE A 41 -17.91 9.44 -62.35
CA ILE A 41 -16.65 10.12 -61.96
C ILE A 41 -16.72 10.61 -60.52
N LEU A 42 -17.85 11.21 -60.11
CA LEU A 42 -18.07 11.67 -58.73
C LEU A 42 -18.12 10.51 -57.74
N ALA A 43 -18.74 9.38 -58.12
CA ALA A 43 -18.79 8.18 -57.31
C ALA A 43 -17.41 7.52 -57.14
N SER A 44 -16.52 7.61 -58.13
CA SER A 44 -15.15 7.10 -57.99
C SER A 44 -14.28 7.96 -57.07
N TRP A 45 -14.68 9.20 -56.80
CA TRP A 45 -13.99 10.08 -55.85
C TRP A 45 -14.46 9.90 -54.40
N ALA A 46 -15.64 9.29 -54.19
CA ALA A 46 -16.19 9.05 -52.85
C ALA A 46 -15.25 8.27 -51.90
N PRO A 47 -14.49 7.23 -52.34
CA PRO A 47 -13.55 6.52 -51.46
C PRO A 47 -12.32 7.35 -51.07
N LEU A 48 -11.95 8.34 -51.88
CA LEU A 48 -10.80 9.24 -51.60
C LEU A 48 -11.19 10.40 -50.67
N ALA A 49 -12.46 10.80 -50.68
CA ALA A 49 -13.03 11.81 -49.77
C ALA A 49 -13.57 11.19 -48.47
N ALA A 50 -13.66 9.87 -48.39
CA ALA A 50 -13.89 9.17 -47.13
C ALA A 50 -12.68 9.41 -46.24
N LEU A 51 -12.86 10.29 -45.23
CA LEU A 51 -11.98 10.30 -44.08
C LEU A 51 -11.91 8.86 -43.53
N PRO A 52 -10.76 8.40 -43.01
CA PRO A 52 -10.66 7.07 -42.44
C PRO A 52 -11.53 6.97 -41.17
N THR A 53 -12.83 6.76 -41.34
CA THR A 53 -13.78 6.46 -40.26
C THR A 53 -13.94 4.95 -40.18
N ALA A 54 -12.81 4.27 -39.98
CA ALA A 54 -12.75 2.90 -39.53
C ALA A 54 -11.31 2.62 -39.06
N THR A 55 -10.91 3.25 -37.95
CA THR A 55 -10.06 2.50 -37.05
C THR A 55 -10.94 1.37 -36.54
N ALA A 56 -10.78 0.17 -37.10
CA ALA A 56 -10.92 -1.01 -36.26
C ALA A 56 -9.92 -0.75 -35.13
N HIS A 57 -10.39 -0.19 -34.02
CA HIS A 57 -9.71 -0.46 -32.77
C HIS A 57 -9.78 -1.98 -32.73
N ALA A 58 -8.65 -2.64 -33.04
CA ALA A 58 -8.43 -3.96 -32.51
C ALA A 58 -8.76 -3.77 -31.03
N GLY A 59 -9.94 -4.27 -30.62
CA GLY A 59 -10.22 -4.37 -29.20
C GLY A 59 -8.96 -5.01 -28.65
N ILE A 60 -8.35 -4.37 -27.66
CA ILE A 60 -7.17 -4.91 -27.01
C ILE A 60 -7.66 -6.17 -26.30
N VAL A 61 -7.81 -7.25 -27.06
CA VAL A 61 -7.99 -8.58 -26.53
C VAL A 61 -6.62 -8.85 -25.95
N ALA A 62 -6.52 -8.86 -24.63
CA ALA A 62 -5.32 -9.29 -23.94
C ALA A 62 -4.99 -10.69 -24.47
N GLN A 63 -4.03 -10.76 -25.39
CA GLN A 63 -3.56 -12.00 -25.96
C GLN A 63 -2.52 -12.54 -25.00
N TRP A 64 -2.97 -13.43 -24.12
CA TRP A 64 -2.11 -14.12 -23.17
C TRP A 64 -1.27 -15.17 -23.90
N GLY A 65 0.00 -15.30 -23.50
CA GLY A 65 0.88 -16.38 -23.94
C GLY A 65 0.42 -17.74 -23.39
N SER A 66 0.90 -18.83 -23.97
CA SER A 66 0.66 -20.19 -23.46
C SER A 66 1.35 -20.47 -22.12
N GLU A 67 2.39 -19.71 -21.81
CA GLU A 67 3.16 -19.74 -20.58
C GLU A 67 3.79 -18.35 -20.35
N GLY A 68 4.24 -18.09 -19.12
CA GLY A 68 4.93 -16.86 -18.79
C GLY A 68 5.35 -16.83 -17.32
N SER A 69 6.26 -15.92 -17.00
CA SER A 69 6.57 -15.54 -15.63
C SER A 69 6.19 -14.07 -15.42
N ASN A 70 5.74 -13.76 -14.21
CA ASN A 70 5.44 -12.39 -13.82
C ASN A 70 6.11 -12.13 -12.47
N ASP A 71 7.05 -11.19 -12.46
CA ASP A 71 7.61 -10.62 -11.24
C ASP A 71 7.01 -9.23 -11.08
N THR A 72 6.23 -9.05 -10.02
CA THR A 72 5.61 -7.77 -9.69
C THR A 72 6.61 -6.75 -9.16
N GLY A 73 7.83 -7.20 -8.82
CA GLY A 73 8.76 -6.44 -8.02
C GLY A 73 8.21 -6.13 -6.63
N TRP A 74 8.83 -5.15 -5.97
CA TRP A 74 8.37 -4.65 -4.68
C TRP A 74 7.18 -3.71 -4.85
N LEU A 75 6.05 -4.10 -4.28
CA LEU A 75 4.84 -3.28 -4.21
C LEU A 75 4.68 -2.72 -2.79
N THR A 76 4.44 -1.42 -2.68
CA THR A 76 4.10 -0.79 -1.40
C THR A 76 2.60 -0.73 -1.24
N MET A 77 2.10 -1.25 -0.12
CA MET A 77 0.68 -1.28 0.21
C MET A 77 0.43 -0.40 1.42
N GLU A 78 -0.50 0.54 1.30
CA GLU A 78 -0.90 1.41 2.40
C GLU A 78 -2.33 1.07 2.82
N ALA A 79 -2.49 0.58 4.04
CA ALA A 79 -3.79 0.39 4.66
C ALA A 79 -4.03 1.57 5.61
N THR A 80 -4.97 2.46 5.28
CA THR A 80 -5.33 3.62 6.10
C THR A 80 -6.75 3.50 6.64
N GLY A 81 -7.08 4.28 7.68
CA GLY A 81 -8.43 4.32 8.24
C GLY A 81 -8.72 3.30 9.33
N ALA A 82 -7.70 2.71 9.95
CA ALA A 82 -7.88 1.92 11.17
C ALA A 82 -8.43 2.80 12.30
N ASN A 83 -9.37 2.26 13.07
CA ASN A 83 -9.93 2.90 14.26
C ASN A 83 -10.04 1.88 15.39
N ALA A 84 -9.04 1.88 16.28
CA ALA A 84 -8.97 0.98 17.42
C ALA A 84 -10.18 1.12 18.36
N ALA A 85 -10.71 2.33 18.56
CA ALA A 85 -11.87 2.56 19.43
C ALA A 85 -13.17 1.96 18.87
N ALA A 86 -13.28 1.85 17.54
CA ALA A 86 -14.41 1.20 16.86
C ALA A 86 -14.13 -0.27 16.50
N GLY A 87 -12.94 -0.80 16.81
CA GLY A 87 -12.50 -2.12 16.36
C GLY A 87 -12.38 -2.26 14.84
N GLN A 88 -12.23 -1.16 14.11
CA GLN A 88 -12.06 -1.18 12.65
C GLN A 88 -10.58 -1.33 12.30
N MET A 89 -10.26 -2.37 11.54
CA MET A 89 -8.94 -2.56 10.96
C MET A 89 -8.83 -1.80 9.63
N ALA A 90 -7.63 -1.31 9.31
CA ALA A 90 -7.35 -0.85 7.96
C ALA A 90 -7.14 -2.05 7.04
N MET A 91 -7.62 -1.96 5.79
CA MET A 91 -7.51 -3.03 4.81
C MET A 91 -7.02 -2.47 3.48
N ASN A 92 -6.20 -3.25 2.78
CA ASN A 92 -5.82 -3.02 1.39
C ASN A 92 -5.85 -4.37 0.67
N ASN A 93 -6.14 -4.36 -0.64
CA ASN A 93 -6.21 -5.57 -1.46
C ASN A 93 -5.22 -5.47 -2.63
N LEU A 94 -4.38 -6.50 -2.78
CA LEU A 94 -3.57 -6.68 -3.98
C LEU A 94 -4.36 -7.55 -4.97
N MET A 95 -4.70 -6.98 -6.12
CA MET A 95 -5.25 -7.76 -7.24
C MET A 95 -4.15 -8.02 -8.26
N LEU A 96 -3.90 -9.29 -8.56
CA LEU A 96 -2.99 -9.71 -9.61
C LEU A 96 -3.81 -10.37 -10.73
N ASP A 97 -3.65 -9.85 -11.94
CA ASP A 97 -4.37 -10.38 -13.11
C ASP A 97 -3.58 -11.53 -13.74
N PHE A 98 -4.27 -12.65 -13.92
CA PHE A 98 -3.74 -13.83 -14.60
C PHE A 98 -4.61 -14.17 -15.81
N ALA A 99 -4.03 -14.87 -16.79
CA ALA A 99 -4.80 -15.37 -17.93
C ALA A 99 -5.93 -16.31 -17.46
N PRO A 100 -7.11 -16.29 -18.10
CA PRO A 100 -8.20 -17.19 -17.75
C PRO A 100 -7.77 -18.66 -17.86
N GLY A 101 -7.93 -19.43 -16.76
CA GLY A 101 -7.51 -20.83 -16.71
C GLY A 101 -6.01 -21.04 -16.53
N ALA A 102 -5.24 -20.00 -16.22
CA ALA A 102 -3.84 -20.14 -15.85
C ALA A 102 -3.69 -20.92 -14.54
N GLU A 103 -2.78 -21.88 -14.53
CA GLU A 103 -2.31 -22.55 -13.32
C GLU A 103 -1.02 -21.85 -12.84
N ILE A 104 -0.97 -21.49 -11.57
CA ILE A 104 0.20 -20.84 -10.97
C ILE A 104 1.11 -21.93 -10.42
N GLU A 105 2.27 -22.12 -11.05
CA GLU A 105 3.34 -23.00 -10.56
C GLU A 105 4.45 -22.14 -9.93
N ASN A 106 4.97 -22.58 -8.78
CA ASN A 106 6.14 -21.97 -8.11
C ASN A 106 5.95 -20.50 -7.67
N LEU A 107 4.91 -20.24 -6.87
CA LEU A 107 4.68 -18.93 -6.24
C LEU A 107 5.65 -18.72 -5.06
N THR A 108 6.46 -17.67 -5.13
CA THR A 108 7.21 -17.16 -3.98
C THR A 108 6.58 -15.86 -3.51
N PHE A 109 6.49 -15.69 -2.19
CA PHE A 109 5.92 -14.51 -1.56
C PHE A 109 6.90 -13.99 -0.51
N GLU A 110 7.22 -12.69 -0.60
CA GLU A 110 8.15 -12.02 0.30
C GLU A 110 7.50 -10.77 0.87
N ILE A 111 7.74 -10.52 2.15
CA ILE A 111 7.32 -9.30 2.84
C ILE A 111 8.57 -8.58 3.30
N ARG A 112 8.63 -7.29 2.99
CA ARG A 112 9.67 -6.40 3.50
C ARG A 112 9.04 -5.23 4.24
N VAL A 113 9.63 -4.89 5.37
CA VAL A 113 9.32 -3.70 6.15
C VAL A 113 10.60 -2.95 6.42
N ASN A 114 10.49 -1.62 6.56
CA ASN A 114 11.62 -0.77 6.86
C ASN A 114 11.15 0.37 7.77
N GLY A 115 11.22 0.14 9.08
CA GLY A 115 10.82 1.12 10.08
C GLY A 115 11.63 2.41 10.03
N SER A 116 12.92 2.36 9.68
CA SER A 116 13.75 3.59 9.57
C SER A 116 13.33 4.46 8.38
N ASN A 117 12.72 3.87 7.35
CA ASN A 117 12.08 4.60 6.24
C ASN A 117 10.57 4.81 6.46
N GLY A 118 10.09 4.69 7.71
CA GLY A 118 8.70 4.91 8.08
C GLY A 118 7.71 3.85 7.57
N THR A 119 8.19 2.71 7.07
CA THR A 119 7.35 1.60 6.58
C THR A 119 7.22 0.53 7.65
N TRP A 120 6.09 0.54 8.35
CA TRP A 120 5.73 -0.43 9.39
C TRP A 120 4.22 -0.65 9.37
N ILE A 121 3.77 -1.73 10.02
CA ILE A 121 2.34 -2.05 10.14
C ILE A 121 2.08 -2.75 11.48
N GLU A 122 1.00 -2.38 12.16
CA GLU A 122 0.60 -2.97 13.43
C GLU A 122 -0.21 -4.25 13.21
N GLU A 123 0.24 -5.35 13.81
CA GLU A 123 -0.46 -6.65 13.82
C GLU A 123 -1.04 -7.10 12.46
N PRO A 124 -0.26 -7.06 11.36
CA PRO A 124 -0.77 -7.37 10.03
C PRO A 124 -1.30 -8.80 9.92
N GLN A 125 -2.36 -8.94 9.13
CA GLN A 125 -2.87 -10.22 8.69
C GLN A 125 -3.04 -10.21 7.18
N MET A 126 -2.70 -11.31 6.52
CA MET A 126 -2.87 -11.47 5.08
C MET A 126 -3.59 -12.75 4.75
N PHE A 127 -4.71 -12.60 4.05
CA PHE A 127 -5.58 -13.71 3.64
C PHE A 127 -5.59 -13.81 2.12
N LEU A 128 -5.69 -15.04 1.62
CA LEU A 128 -6.16 -15.25 0.26
C LEU A 128 -7.67 -15.05 0.23
N PRO A 129 -8.24 -14.47 -0.84
CA PRO A 129 -9.68 -14.24 -0.95
C PRO A 129 -10.53 -15.49 -0.65
N ASP A 130 -10.07 -16.65 -1.11
CA ASP A 130 -10.76 -17.94 -0.95
C ASP A 130 -9.91 -18.99 -0.19
N GLY A 131 -8.86 -18.55 0.51
CA GLY A 131 -7.97 -19.45 1.23
C GLY A 131 -8.53 -19.88 2.59
N PRO A 132 -8.32 -21.15 3.02
CA PRO A 132 -8.79 -21.62 4.31
C PRO A 132 -7.99 -21.08 5.51
N ALA A 133 -6.81 -20.47 5.28
CA ALA A 133 -5.92 -19.98 6.33
C ALA A 133 -5.24 -18.66 5.93
N SER A 134 -4.84 -17.88 6.94
CA SER A 134 -3.98 -16.70 6.76
C SER A 134 -2.62 -17.13 6.24
N ILE A 135 -2.08 -16.42 5.24
CA ILE A 135 -0.69 -16.62 4.78
C ILE A 135 0.29 -15.96 5.77
N LEU A 136 -0.13 -14.85 6.39
CA LEU A 136 0.59 -14.16 7.44
C LEU A 136 -0.38 -13.88 8.59
N ASP A 137 -0.02 -14.26 9.82
CA ASP A 137 -0.76 -13.89 11.02
C ASP A 137 0.20 -13.29 12.06
N TRP A 138 0.13 -11.98 12.27
CA TRP A 138 0.98 -11.22 13.21
C TRP A 138 0.24 -10.73 14.46
N ARG A 139 -0.97 -11.24 14.70
CA ARG A 139 -1.75 -10.82 15.88
C ARG A 139 -1.01 -11.10 17.18
N GLY A 140 -1.03 -10.13 18.09
CA GLY A 140 -0.39 -10.24 19.41
C GLY A 140 1.12 -10.10 19.41
N LEU A 141 1.75 -9.87 18.25
CA LEU A 141 3.19 -9.66 18.12
C LEU A 141 3.55 -8.17 17.95
N GLY A 142 2.56 -7.27 18.04
CA GLY A 142 2.77 -5.83 17.95
C GLY A 142 3.09 -5.35 16.53
N SER A 143 3.99 -4.37 16.41
CA SER A 143 4.35 -3.77 15.12
C SER A 143 5.34 -4.63 14.33
N LEU A 144 5.04 -4.88 13.06
CA LEU A 144 5.96 -5.45 12.09
C LEU A 144 6.79 -4.32 11.45
N GLY A 145 8.11 -4.40 11.58
CA GLY A 145 9.06 -3.47 10.97
C GLY A 145 9.51 -2.32 11.84
N GLN A 146 8.94 -2.19 13.04
CA GLN A 146 9.35 -1.23 14.05
C GLN A 146 9.16 -1.84 15.43
N GLN A 147 10.08 -1.54 16.33
CA GLN A 147 9.93 -1.84 17.75
C GLN A 147 10.25 -0.59 18.56
N ASN A 148 9.29 -0.18 19.39
CA ASN A 148 9.38 1.04 20.20
C ASN A 148 9.88 0.77 21.63
N ASP A 149 9.86 -0.48 22.07
CA ASP A 149 10.27 -0.87 23.41
C ASP A 149 10.84 -2.29 23.41
N LEU A 150 11.76 -2.57 24.34
CA LEU A 150 12.32 -3.89 24.54
C LEU A 150 11.29 -4.81 25.21
N MET A 151 11.38 -6.11 24.93
CA MET A 151 10.62 -7.08 25.69
C MET A 151 10.99 -7.00 27.17
N ASN A 152 9.98 -6.98 28.03
CA ASN A 152 10.06 -6.81 29.49
C ASN A 152 10.28 -5.36 29.98
N GLY A 153 10.15 -4.37 29.11
CA GLY A 153 10.19 -2.95 29.45
C GLY A 153 11.61 -2.38 29.53
N ASP A 154 11.73 -1.16 30.04
CA ASP A 154 12.99 -0.42 30.13
C ASP A 154 14.03 -1.19 30.98
N PRO A 155 15.18 -1.61 30.39
CA PRO A 155 16.22 -2.31 31.14
C PRO A 155 16.82 -1.47 32.28
N HIS A 156 16.61 -0.14 32.27
CA HIS A 156 17.18 0.76 33.27
C HIS A 156 16.36 0.85 34.57
N ILE A 157 15.30 0.05 34.74
CA ILE A 157 14.54 -0.05 36.01
C ILE A 157 15.34 -0.90 37.01
N GLY A 158 16.44 -0.34 37.51
CA GLY A 158 17.28 -1.00 38.50
C GLY A 158 18.77 -0.77 38.30
N ARG A 159 19.20 0.47 38.09
CA ARG A 159 20.59 0.94 37.83
C ARG A 159 21.70 0.37 38.72
N LEU A 160 21.38 -0.28 39.84
CA LEU A 160 22.32 -0.91 40.78
C LEU A 160 22.10 -2.42 40.94
N SER A 161 21.12 -2.99 40.22
CA SER A 161 20.87 -4.42 40.20
C SER A 161 21.86 -5.06 39.23
N PRO A 162 22.68 -6.03 39.67
CA PRO A 162 23.78 -6.59 38.87
C PRO A 162 23.36 -7.32 37.58
N ASN A 163 22.07 -7.35 37.25
CA ASN A 163 21.52 -7.99 36.05
C ASN A 163 20.32 -7.21 35.46
N SER A 164 20.24 -5.89 35.65
CA SER A 164 19.09 -5.08 35.17
C SER A 164 18.84 -5.21 33.66
N ASP A 165 19.91 -5.44 32.89
CA ASP A 165 19.85 -5.48 31.43
C ASP A 165 19.82 -6.92 30.87
N VAL A 166 19.86 -7.92 31.74
CA VAL A 166 19.86 -9.33 31.35
C VAL A 166 18.41 -9.73 31.11
N ASN A 167 17.98 -9.68 29.84
CA ASN A 167 16.68 -10.12 29.25
C ASN A 167 15.93 -9.05 28.45
N ALA A 168 16.58 -7.93 28.11
CA ALA A 168 16.12 -7.03 27.06
C ALA A 168 16.29 -7.69 25.68
N GLY A 169 15.23 -7.72 24.86
CA GLY A 169 15.30 -8.36 23.56
C GLY A 169 14.14 -8.04 22.61
N TRP A 170 14.27 -8.53 21.38
CA TRP A 170 13.25 -8.52 20.34
C TRP A 170 12.85 -9.96 20.01
N VAL A 171 11.55 -10.25 20.00
CA VAL A 171 11.02 -11.48 19.40
C VAL A 171 10.89 -11.31 17.90
N LEU A 172 11.56 -12.22 17.19
CA LEU A 172 11.45 -12.38 15.76
C LEU A 172 10.75 -13.70 15.44
N PRO A 173 9.93 -13.77 14.39
CA PRO A 173 9.34 -15.02 13.94
C PRO A 173 10.38 -16.02 13.45
N GLY A 174 10.05 -17.30 13.56
CA GLY A 174 10.83 -18.34 12.90
C GLY A 174 10.89 -18.13 11.39
N GLY A 175 12.07 -18.25 10.80
CA GLY A 175 12.28 -18.07 9.36
C GLY A 175 12.49 -16.62 8.90
N SER A 176 12.51 -15.64 9.81
CA SER A 176 12.88 -14.26 9.44
C SER A 176 14.40 -14.15 9.21
N THR A 177 14.79 -13.48 8.12
CA THR A 177 16.19 -13.06 7.92
C THR A 177 16.30 -11.57 8.20
N ILE A 178 17.13 -11.19 9.17
CA ILE A 178 17.45 -9.78 9.40
C ILE A 178 18.55 -9.38 8.43
N THR A 179 18.28 -8.40 7.58
CA THR A 179 19.26 -7.86 6.63
C THR A 179 20.05 -6.71 7.23
N ASP A 180 19.39 -5.86 8.01
CA ASP A 180 20.01 -4.71 8.68
C ASP A 180 19.28 -4.40 10.00
N VAL A 181 20.01 -3.86 10.97
CA VAL A 181 19.49 -3.42 12.27
C VAL A 181 19.96 -1.99 12.51
N VAL A 182 19.02 -1.05 12.46
CA VAL A 182 19.25 0.35 12.84
C VAL A 182 18.67 0.57 14.22
N ILE A 183 19.52 0.92 15.18
CA ILE A 183 19.12 1.25 16.55
C ILE A 183 19.16 2.78 16.69
N GLU A 184 17.99 3.38 16.84
CA GLU A 184 17.86 4.79 17.13
C GLU A 184 17.61 4.97 18.63
N ALA A 185 18.69 5.24 19.36
CA ALA A 185 18.59 5.59 20.77
C ALA A 185 18.53 7.11 20.91
N LEU A 186 17.46 7.61 21.52
CA LEU A 186 17.51 8.94 22.12
C LEU A 186 18.57 8.89 23.22
N ARG A 187 19.58 9.75 23.11
CA ARG A 187 20.66 9.86 24.11
C ARG A 187 20.06 9.80 25.52
N PRO A 188 20.62 9.00 26.45
CA PRO A 188 20.21 9.07 27.84
C PRO A 188 20.34 10.51 28.33
N ALA A 189 19.22 11.13 28.67
CA ALA A 189 19.22 12.34 29.49
C ALA A 189 19.31 11.90 30.96
N ASP A 190 20.41 11.24 31.35
CA ASP A 190 20.71 11.04 32.78
C ASP A 190 22.22 11.03 33.01
N THR A 191 22.72 12.16 33.51
CA THR A 191 24.06 12.31 34.06
C THR A 191 23.94 12.25 35.58
N PHE A 192 24.31 11.16 36.26
CA PHE A 192 24.74 11.20 37.69
C PHE A 192 25.45 9.92 38.18
N VAL A 193 26.09 9.12 37.33
CA VAL A 193 26.97 8.05 37.81
C VAL A 193 28.31 8.14 37.09
N SER A 194 29.34 8.48 37.85
CA SER A 194 30.72 8.31 37.44
C SER A 194 31.02 6.81 37.33
N THR A 195 31.51 6.36 36.18
CA THR A 195 31.98 4.97 35.98
C THR A 195 33.32 4.68 36.66
N TYR A 196 33.93 5.70 37.26
CA TYR A 196 35.15 5.59 38.06
C TYR A 196 34.90 6.05 39.49
N ARG A 197 35.63 5.43 40.43
CA ARG A 197 35.61 5.83 41.84
C ARG A 197 36.19 7.23 41.96
N VAL A 198 35.38 8.17 42.45
CA VAL A 198 35.87 9.48 42.91
C VAL A 198 36.30 9.30 44.35
N ASP A 199 37.60 9.35 44.61
CA ASP A 199 38.11 9.42 45.98
C ASP A 199 37.96 10.86 46.48
N ILE A 200 37.07 11.03 47.46
CA ILE A 200 36.80 12.30 48.12
C ILE A 200 37.52 12.29 49.46
N ASP A 201 38.47 13.20 49.66
CA ASP A 201 39.17 13.36 50.94
C ASP A 201 38.31 14.21 51.88
N VAL A 202 37.69 13.56 52.87
CA VAL A 202 36.85 14.21 53.86
C VAL A 202 37.73 14.67 55.01
N ARG A 203 37.78 15.98 55.23
CA ARG A 203 38.60 16.60 56.28
C ARG A 203 37.90 16.63 57.62
N ASP A 204 36.61 16.93 57.61
CA ASP A 204 35.80 16.96 58.82
C ASP A 204 34.32 16.80 58.49
N THR A 205 33.53 16.40 59.49
CA THR A 205 32.08 16.30 59.40
C THR A 205 31.42 16.79 60.67
N VAL A 206 30.39 17.63 60.55
CA VAL A 206 29.62 18.11 61.70
C VAL A 206 28.12 18.07 61.40
N ILE A 207 27.34 17.67 62.40
CA ILE A 207 25.88 17.74 62.34
C ILE A 207 25.44 19.01 63.07
N HIS A 208 24.64 19.83 62.41
CA HIS A 208 24.09 21.03 63.01
C HIS A 208 23.13 20.65 64.16
N PRO A 209 23.32 21.21 65.37
CA PRO A 209 22.68 20.70 66.59
C PRO A 209 21.16 20.90 66.62
N ASP A 210 20.64 21.91 65.92
CA ASP A 210 19.22 22.28 66.02
C ASP A 210 18.34 21.69 64.90
N ASP A 211 18.92 21.43 63.73
CA ASP A 211 18.16 21.07 62.52
C ASP A 211 18.64 19.77 61.86
N GLY A 212 19.73 19.17 62.34
CA GLY A 212 20.22 17.87 61.88
C GLY A 212 20.89 17.89 60.52
N ARG A 213 21.18 19.06 59.92
CA ARG A 213 21.92 19.15 58.66
C ARG A 213 23.35 18.65 58.83
N LEU A 214 23.85 17.86 57.90
CA LEU A 214 25.22 17.38 57.88
C LEU A 214 26.08 18.29 57.01
N TYR A 215 27.15 18.83 57.58
CA TYR A 215 28.19 19.53 56.84
C TYR A 215 29.40 18.63 56.69
N VAL A 216 29.87 18.46 55.46
CA VAL A 216 31.07 17.69 55.12
C VAL A 216 32.10 18.66 54.55
N ALA A 217 33.22 18.83 55.26
CA ALA A 217 34.33 19.66 54.80
C ALA A 217 35.27 18.83 53.91
N LEU A 218 35.48 19.31 52.70
CA LEU A 218 36.49 18.85 51.75
C LEU A 218 37.64 19.84 51.71
N ASP A 219 38.68 19.54 50.92
CA ASP A 219 39.82 20.45 50.74
C ASP A 219 39.43 21.86 50.28
N ASN A 220 38.55 21.96 49.28
CA ASN A 220 38.24 23.21 48.60
C ASN A 220 36.74 23.54 48.62
N ALA A 221 35.94 22.78 49.37
CA ALA A 221 34.48 22.92 49.39
C ALA A 221 33.90 22.44 50.72
N VAL A 222 32.71 22.93 51.06
CA VAL A 222 31.87 22.39 52.12
C VAL A 222 30.57 21.95 51.48
N ILE A 223 30.22 20.69 51.67
CA ILE A 223 28.97 20.12 51.17
C ILE A 223 27.96 20.13 52.32
N GLN A 224 26.78 20.70 52.08
CA GLN A 224 25.65 20.60 52.99
C GLN A 224 24.72 19.48 52.52
N VAL A 225 24.47 18.51 53.39
CA VAL A 225 23.52 17.43 53.18
C VAL A 225 22.32 17.64 54.11
N ASP A 226 21.15 17.83 53.52
CA ASP A 226 19.89 18.04 54.23
C ASP A 226 18.79 17.21 53.59
N ALA A 227 18.19 16.32 54.37
CA ALA A 227 17.10 15.45 53.91
C ALA A 227 15.84 16.23 53.48
N ASN A 228 15.67 17.46 53.95
CA ASN A 228 14.52 18.32 53.65
C ASN A 228 14.76 19.28 52.48
N ASN A 229 15.96 19.30 51.90
CA ASN A 229 16.32 20.20 50.82
C ASN A 229 16.13 19.55 49.45
N ASP A 230 15.84 20.35 48.43
CA ASP A 230 15.77 19.91 47.04
C ASP A 230 16.63 20.84 46.15
N PRO A 231 17.84 20.43 45.74
CA PRO A 231 18.43 19.10 45.94
C PRO A 231 18.90 18.85 47.39
N GLN A 232 18.91 17.57 47.79
CA GLN A 232 19.31 17.13 49.14
C GLN A 232 20.78 17.40 49.48
N MET A 233 21.60 17.75 48.48
CA MET A 233 23.00 18.14 48.63
C MET A 233 23.26 19.45 47.89
N ILE A 234 23.91 20.40 48.56
CA ILE A 234 24.35 21.69 48.01
C ILE A 234 25.82 21.91 48.32
#